data_AF-A0A353NQ12-F1
#
_entry.id   AF-A0A353NQ12-F1
#
_cell.length_a   1.000
_cell.length_b   1.000
_cell.length_c   1.000
_cell.angle_alpha   90.00
_cell.angle_beta   90.00
_cell.angle_gamma   90.00
#
_symmetry.space_group_name_H-M   'P 1'
#
loop_
_entity.id
_entity.type
_entity.pdbx_description
1 polymer ?
#
loop_
_entity_poly.entity_id
_entity_poly.type
_entity_poly.pdbx_seq_one_letter_code
_entity_poly.pdbx_strand_id
1 'polypeptide(L)' 'SPSPLDRILATRFGVAAAELAMSGHSGQMVALKGQEVVPVPLEEATRETSSVSLDNQLVLAARSTGISFGD' A
#
# COMPACT_ATOMS: atom_id res chain seq x y z
N SER A 1 -16.16 6.88 -8.71
CA SER A 1 -16.47 5.44 -8.75
C SER A 1 -15.15 4.67 -8.79
N PRO A 2 -14.96 3.58 -8.03
CA PRO A 2 -13.69 2.83 -8.00
C PRO A 2 -13.34 2.25 -9.38
N SER A 3 -12.07 2.28 -9.76
CA SER A 3 -11.60 1.71 -11.02
C SER A 3 -11.73 0.18 -11.04
N PRO A 4 -11.69 -0.49 -12.20
CA PRO A 4 -11.65 -1.95 -12.26
C PRO A 4 -10.53 -2.56 -11.41
N LEU A 5 -9.35 -1.92 -11.41
CA LEU A 5 -8.22 -2.34 -10.59
C LEU A 5 -8.52 -2.24 -9.10
N ASP A 6 -9.10 -1.12 -8.65
CA ASP A 6 -9.46 -0.92 -7.23
C ASP A 6 -10.46 -1.99 -6.76
N ARG A 7 -11.41 -2.39 -7.62
CA ARG A 7 -12.37 -3.45 -7.30
C ARG A 7 -11.70 -4.82 -7.14
N ILE A 8 -10.77 -5.15 -8.03
CA ILE A 8 -9.99 -6.40 -7.93
C ILE A 8 -9.15 -6.38 -6.66
N LEU A 9 -8.45 -5.26 -6.39
CA LEU A 9 -7.59 -5.12 -5.21
C LEU A 9 -8.40 -5.23 -3.92
N ALA A 10 -9.52 -4.52 -3.81
CA ALA A 10 -10.40 -4.57 -2.65
C ALA A 10 -10.93 -5.99 -2.38
N THR A 11 -11.29 -6.73 -3.44
CA THR A 11 -11.74 -8.12 -3.31
C THR A 11 -10.63 -9.01 -2.77
N ARG A 12 -9.41 -8.91 -3.33
CA ARG A 12 -8.25 -9.69 -2.87
C ARG A 12 -7.89 -9.38 -1.42
N PHE A 13 -7.90 -8.10 -1.04
CA PHE A 13 -7.63 -7.67 0.34
C PHE A 13 -8.70 -8.16 1.31
N GLY A 14 -9.98 -8.04 0.93
CA GLY A 14 -11.10 -8.48 1.76
C GLY A 14 -11.08 -9.99 2.04
N VAL A 15 -10.79 -10.80 1.02
CA VAL A 15 -10.64 -12.26 1.17
C VAL A 15 -9.50 -12.59 2.14
N ALA A 16 -8.31 -12.05 1.93
CA ALA A 16 -7.16 -12.31 2.81
C ALA A 16 -7.40 -11.85 4.26
N ALA A 17 -8.06 -10.70 4.44
CA ALA A 17 -8.40 -10.19 5.78
C ALA A 17 -9.41 -11.10 6.48
N ALA A 18 -10.42 -11.59 5.76
CA ALA A 18 -11.41 -12.53 6.30
C ALA A 18 -10.78 -13.86 6.69
N GLU A 19 -9.89 -14.42 5.86
CA GLU A 19 -9.16 -15.65 6.15
C GLU A 19 -8.28 -15.53 7.41
N LEU A 20 -7.58 -14.40 7.57
CA LEU A 20 -6.79 -14.12 8.78
C LEU A 20 -7.67 -14.07 10.03
N ALA A 21 -8.79 -13.34 9.95
CA ALA A 21 -9.75 -13.21 11.05
C ALA A 21 -10.36 -14.57 11.44
N MET A 22 -10.78 -15.37 10.45
CA MET A 22 -11.29 -16.73 10.67
C MET A 22 -10.25 -17.66 11.28
N SER A 23 -8.97 -17.46 10.94
CA SER A 23 -7.85 -18.23 11.48
C SER A 23 -7.38 -17.73 12.86
N GLY A 24 -8.11 -16.80 13.49
CA GLY A 24 -7.80 -16.27 14.82
C GLY A 24 -6.64 -15.27 14.85
N HIS A 25 -6.13 -14.83 13.69
CA HIS A 25 -5.07 -13.84 13.62
C HIS A 25 -5.67 -12.44 13.80
N SER A 26 -5.21 -11.73 14.82
CA SER A 26 -5.55 -10.33 15.09
C SER A 26 -4.28 -9.48 15.10
N GLY A 27 -4.44 -8.15 15.07
CA GLY A 27 -3.28 -7.23 15.07
C GLY A 27 -2.51 -7.20 13.75
N GLN A 28 -3.09 -7.68 12.65
CA GLN A 28 -2.49 -7.71 11.32
C GLN A 28 -3.23 -6.77 10.36
N MET A 29 -2.51 -6.18 9.42
CA MET A 29 -3.01 -5.47 8.24
C MET A 29 -2.74 -6.31 6.99
N VAL A 30 -3.61 -6.21 6.00
CA VAL A 30 -3.35 -6.79 4.67
C VAL A 30 -2.74 -5.71 3.77
N ALA A 31 -1.62 -6.03 3.12
CA ALA A 31 -0.88 -5.11 2.25
C ALA A 31 -0.58 -5.75 0.89
N LEU A 32 -0.32 -4.92 -0.12
CA LEU A 32 0.21 -5.35 -1.41
C LEU A 32 1.74 -5.12 -1.44
N LYS A 33 2.53 -6.18 -1.54
CA LYS A 33 3.98 -6.11 -1.76
C LYS A 33 4.30 -6.61 -3.17
N GLY A 34 4.62 -5.68 -4.06
CA GLY A 34 4.72 -5.97 -5.49
C GLY A 34 3.37 -6.38 -6.05
N GLN A 35 3.20 -7.67 -6.35
CA GLN A 35 1.93 -8.22 -6.84
C GLN A 35 1.22 -9.11 -5.82
N GLU A 36 1.85 -9.36 -4.66
CA GLU A 36 1.40 -10.31 -3.66
C GLU A 36 0.64 -9.64 -2.51
N VAL A 37 -0.45 -10.28 -2.07
CA VAL A 37 -1.24 -9.84 -0.92
C VAL A 37 -0.71 -10.57 0.32
N VAL A 38 -0.21 -9.80 1.29
CA VAL A 38 0.48 -10.35 2.46
C VAL A 38 -0.04 -9.77 3.77
N PRO A 39 -0.08 -10.55 4.86
CA PRO A 39 -0.25 -10.01 6.20
C PRO A 39 0.99 -9.25 6.65
N VAL A 40 0.79 -8.15 7.37
CA VAL A 40 1.83 -7.35 8.01
C VAL A 40 1.36 -6.99 9.42
N PRO A 41 2.19 -7.15 10.47
CA PRO A 41 1.83 -6.69 11.81
C PRO A 41 1.48 -5.20 11.83
N LEU A 42 0.41 -4.83 12.53
CA LEU A 42 0.01 -3.42 12.64
C LEU A 42 1.10 -2.56 13.30
N GLU A 43 1.81 -3.11 14.29
CA GLU A 43 2.95 -2.44 14.94
C GLU A 43 4.03 -2.05 13.91
N GLU A 44 4.37 -2.99 13.01
CA GLU A 44 5.34 -2.75 11.96
C GLU A 44 4.81 -1.78 10.90
N ALA A 45 3.55 -1.91 10.51
CA ALA A 45 2.91 -1.06 9.50
C ALA A 45 2.74 0.40 9.95
N THR A 46 2.71 0.65 11.26
CA THR A 46 2.49 1.98 11.86
C THR A 46 3.75 2.60 12.46
N ARG A 47 4.89 1.88 12.39
CA ARG A 47 6.17 2.29 12.99
C ARG A 47 6.68 3.62 12.45
N GLU A 48 6.55 3.84 11.13
CA GLU A 48 7.03 5.03 10.43
C GLU A 48 6.06 5.45 9.33
N THR A 49 6.08 6.74 8.99
CA THR A 49 5.30 7.27 7.86
C THR A 49 5.92 6.83 6.54
N SER A 50 5.09 6.34 5.61
CA SER A 50 5.52 5.97 4.25
C SER A 50 5.82 7.21 3.40
N SER A 51 7.00 7.82 3.55
CA SER A 51 7.47 8.94 2.74
C SER A 51 8.03 8.48 1.39
N VAL A 52 7.87 9.30 0.35
CA VAL A 52 8.56 9.11 -0.94
C VAL A 52 9.92 9.81 -0.89
N SER A 53 10.98 9.11 -1.28
CA SER A 53 12.32 9.71 -1.33
C SER A 53 12.45 10.77 -2.42
N LEU A 54 13.20 11.83 -2.16
CA LEU A 54 13.42 12.93 -3.12
C LEU A 54 14.26 12.50 -4.34
N ASP A 55 15.06 11.45 -4.21
CA ASP A 55 15.82 10.83 -5.29
C ASP A 55 15.03 9.73 -6.05
N ASN A 56 13.74 9.56 -5.73
CA ASN A 56 12.88 8.61 -6.44
C ASN A 56 12.76 8.99 -7.92
N GLN A 57 12.86 8.00 -8.81
CA GLN A 57 12.81 8.21 -10.26
C GLN A 57 11.56 8.95 -10.74
N LEU A 58 10.41 8.73 -10.11
CA LEU A 58 9.16 9.43 -10.47
C LEU A 58 9.19 10.90 -10.04
N VAL A 59 9.77 11.19 -8.87
CA VAL A 59 9.95 12.57 -8.39
C VAL A 59 10.90 13.32 -9.33
N LEU A 60 12.02 12.70 -9.70
CA LEU A 60 12.98 13.27 -10.65
C LEU A 60 12.38 13.48 -12.04
N ALA A 61 11.60 12.52 -12.54
CA ALA A 61 10.89 12.63 -13.81
C ALA A 61 9.90 13.79 -13.81
N ALA A 62 9.08 13.91 -12.75
CA ALA A 62 8.13 15.00 -12.60
C ALA A 62 8.83 16.38 -12.62
N ARG A 63 9.92 16.53 -11.85
CA ARG A 63 10.72 17.77 -11.83
C ARG A 63 11.35 18.10 -13.17
N SER A 64 11.81 17.09 -13.90
CA SER A 64 12.38 17.25 -15.25
C SER A 64 11.36 17.81 -16.25
N THR A 65 10.06 17.63 -15.99
CA THR A 65 8.97 18.22 -16.79
C THR A 65 8.49 19.59 -16.28
N GLY A 66 9.15 20.15 -15.26
CA GLY A 66 8.82 21.45 -14.67
C GLY A 66 7.79 21.41 -13.53
N ILE A 67 7.42 20.23 -13.01
CA ILE A 67 6.52 20.11 -11.87
C ILE A 67 7.27 20.50 -10.58
N SER A 68 6.73 21.45 -9.83
CA SER A 68 7.20 21.84 -8.49
C SER A 68 6.35 21.19 -7.40
N PHE A 69 6.97 20.78 -6.29
CA PHE A 69 6.32 20.16 -5.14
C PHE A 69 6.15 21.11 -3.94
N GLY A 70 6.50 22.40 -4.12
CA GLY A 70 6.38 23.42 -3.07
C GLY A 70 7.40 23.32 -1.95
N ASP A 71 8.49 22.58 -2.19
CA ASP A 71 9.72 22.58 -1.39
C ASP A 71 10.70 23.68 -1.83
#